data_AF-A0A9X1YC95-F1
#
_entry.id   AF-A0A9X1YC95-F1
#
_cell.length_a   1.000
_cell.length_b   1.000
_cell.length_c   1.000
_cell.angle_alpha   90.00
_cell.angle_beta   90.00
_cell.angle_gamma   90.00
#
_symmetry.space_group_name_H-M   'P 1'
#
loop_
_entity.id
_entity.type
_entity.pdbx_description
1 polymer ?
#
loop_
_entity_poly.entity_id
_entity_poly.type
_entity_poly.pdbx_seq_one_letter_code
_entity_poly.pdbx_strand_id
1 'polypeptide(L)' 'MLGARVTVITCMSREKPRWSGPGHVLVDDRAAAREGWEAKGGTFVHHRSAESSVAALRALGFDGKGP' A
#
# COMPACT_ATOMS: atom_id res chain seq x y z
N MET A 1 16.50 4.61 -6.89
CA MET A 1 15.54 5.52 -7.55
C MET A 1 14.45 4.69 -8.23
N LEU A 2 13.16 5.05 -8.10
CA LEU A 2 12.04 4.25 -8.60
C LEU A 2 11.80 4.35 -10.13
N GLY A 3 12.61 5.12 -10.87
CA GLY A 3 12.54 5.26 -12.33
C GLY A 3 11.39 6.15 -12.81
N ALA A 4 11.46 6.62 -14.06
CA ALA A 4 10.52 7.61 -14.62
C ALA A 4 9.08 7.10 -14.81
N ARG A 5 8.85 5.79 -14.71
CA ARG A 5 7.54 5.14 -14.92
C ARG A 5 6.78 4.85 -13.63
N VAL A 6 7.39 5.11 -12.47
CA VAL A 6 6.73 4.93 -11.18
C VAL A 6 6.15 6.27 -10.73
N THR A 7 4.83 6.30 -10.61
CA THR A 7 4.13 7.48 -10.10
C THR A 7 4.44 7.65 -8.61
N VAL A 8 4.99 8.80 -8.23
CA VAL A 8 5.25 9.16 -6.84
C VAL A 8 4.27 10.27 -6.43
N ILE A 9 3.52 10.01 -5.37
CA ILE A 9 2.57 10.96 -4.79
C ILE A 9 3.15 11.48 -3.48
N THR A 10 3.32 12.79 -3.36
CA THR A 10 3.70 13.45 -2.11
C THR A 10 2.45 14.07 -1.49
N CYS A 11 2.07 13.62 -0.29
CA CYS A 11 0.92 14.15 0.44
C CYS A 11 1.16 14.05 1.96
N MET A 12 0.35 14.77 2.74
CA MET A 12 0.38 14.60 4.19
C MET A 12 -0.18 13.23 4.57
N SER A 13 0.28 12.66 5.69
CA SER A 13 -0.16 11.33 6.15
C SER A 13 -1.68 11.19 6.27
N ARG A 14 -2.34 12.24 6.78
CA ARG A 14 -3.81 12.30 6.90
C ARG A 14 -4.55 12.29 5.56
N GLU A 15 -3.85 12.55 4.46
CA GLU A 15 -4.40 12.62 3.11
C GLU A 15 -4.23 11.31 2.34
N LYS A 16 -3.48 10.33 2.87
CA LYS A 16 -3.34 8.99 2.27
C LYS A 16 -4.69 8.36 1.90
N PRO A 17 -5.75 8.45 2.74
CA PRO A 17 -7.08 7.93 2.36
C PRO A 17 -7.64 8.47 1.04
N ARG A 18 -7.22 9.67 0.59
CA ARG A 18 -7.68 10.25 -0.70
C ARG A 18 -7.17 9.46 -1.92
N TRP A 19 -6.17 8.61 -1.73
CA TRP A 19 -5.54 7.78 -2.75
C TRP A 19 -5.86 6.29 -2.59
N SER A 20 -6.83 5.97 -1.73
CA SER A 20 -7.35 4.62 -1.53
C SER A 20 -8.59 4.38 -2.40
N GLY A 21 -8.91 3.12 -2.63
CA GLY A 21 -10.05 2.67 -3.43
C GLY A 21 -10.04 1.14 -3.58
N PRO A 22 -11.14 0.54 -4.09
CA PRO A 22 -11.15 -0.87 -4.45
C PRO A 22 -9.93 -1.26 -5.29
N GLY A 23 -9.28 -2.37 -4.93
CA GLY A 23 -8.07 -2.87 -5.59
C GLY A 23 -6.76 -2.13 -5.26
N HIS A 24 -6.79 -1.05 -4.48
CA HIS A 24 -5.58 -0.36 -4.04
C HIS A 24 -5.01 -1.02 -2.78
N VAL A 25 -3.68 -1.12 -2.70
CA VAL A 25 -2.97 -1.68 -1.55
C VAL A 25 -2.03 -0.64 -0.96
N LEU A 26 -2.11 -0.42 0.35
CA LEU A 26 -1.14 0.37 1.10
C LEU A 26 -0.32 -0.54 2.01
N VAL A 27 1.00 -0.49 1.83
CA VAL A 27 1.97 -1.08 2.75
C VAL A 27 2.55 0.05 3.58
N ASP A 28 2.29 0.07 4.89
CA ASP A 28 2.72 1.13 5.81
C ASP A 28 3.05 0.52 7.18
N ASP A 29 4.04 1.07 7.88
CA ASP A 29 4.45 0.65 9.21
C ASP A 29 3.61 1.27 10.33
N ARG A 30 2.88 2.35 10.04
CA ARG A 30 2.01 3.01 11.03
C ARG A 30 0.61 2.45 10.95
N ALA A 31 0.24 1.68 11.98
CA ALA A 31 -1.09 1.06 12.10
C ALA A 31 -2.25 2.07 12.02
N ALA A 32 -2.04 3.32 12.44
CA ALA A 32 -3.04 4.39 12.38
C ALA A 32 -3.50 4.76 10.96
N ALA A 33 -2.73 4.39 9.91
CA ALA A 33 -3.15 4.61 8.53
C ALA A 33 -4.22 3.61 8.04
N ARG A 34 -4.41 2.49 8.77
CA ARG A 34 -5.31 1.40 8.38
C ARG A 34 -6.74 1.85 8.21
N GLU A 35 -7.31 2.44 9.26
CA GLU A 35 -8.75 2.76 9.31
C GLU A 35 -9.18 3.63 8.13
N GLY A 36 -8.47 4.73 7.89
CA GLY A 36 -8.78 5.63 6.77
C GLY A 36 -8.58 4.99 5.40
N TRP A 37 -7.62 4.09 5.25
CA TRP A 37 -7.37 3.38 4.00
C TRP A 37 -8.46 2.36 3.69
N GLU A 38 -8.78 1.50 4.66
CA GLU A 38 -9.79 0.44 4.55
C GLU A 38 -11.21 1.03 4.40
N ALA A 39 -11.50 2.17 5.06
CA ALA A 39 -12.79 2.87 4.92
C ALA A 39 -13.09 3.36 3.49
N LYS A 40 -12.08 3.44 2.62
CA LYS A 40 -12.22 3.79 1.20
C LYS A 40 -12.20 2.56 0.28
N GLY A 41 -12.15 1.35 0.85
CA GLY A 41 -12.18 0.08 0.12
C GLY A 41 -10.82 -0.44 -0.32
N GLY A 42 -9.72 0.20 0.11
CA GLY A 42 -8.37 -0.31 -0.14
C GLY A 42 -7.94 -1.35 0.89
N THR A 43 -6.97 -2.18 0.54
CA THR A 43 -6.38 -3.18 1.43
C THR A 43 -5.17 -2.60 2.15
N PHE A 44 -5.08 -2.77 3.46
CA PHE A 44 -3.93 -2.35 4.26
C PHE A 44 -3.05 -3.54 4.65
N VAL A 45 -1.75 -3.42 4.38
CA VAL A 45 -0.70 -4.36 4.85
C VAL A 45 0.14 -3.64 5.89
N HIS A 46 0.06 -4.10 7.13
CA HIS A 46 0.87 -3.53 8.21
C HIS A 46 2.31 -4.05 8.11
N HIS A 47 3.22 -3.17 7.71
CA HIS A 47 4.64 -3.49 7.57
C HIS A 47 5.29 -3.67 8.95
N ARG A 48 5.79 -4.88 9.22
CA ARG A 48 6.62 -5.20 10.40
C ARG A 48 7.97 -5.81 10.02
N SER A 49 8.02 -6.47 8.87
CA SER A 49 9.24 -6.94 8.23
C SER A 49 9.03 -7.03 6.71
N ALA A 50 10.12 -7.13 5.96
CA ALA A 50 10.05 -7.32 4.51
C ALA A 50 9.39 -8.65 4.15
N GLU A 51 9.75 -9.74 4.85
CA GLU A 51 9.25 -11.09 4.60
C GLU A 51 7.74 -11.17 4.77
N SER A 52 7.22 -10.62 5.89
CA SER A 52 5.79 -10.59 6.17
C SER A 52 5.01 -9.76 5.15
N SER A 53 5.58 -8.63 4.71
CA SER A 53 4.94 -7.76 3.72
C SER A 53 4.88 -8.41 2.35
N VAL A 54 5.98 -9.03 1.91
CA VAL A 54 6.04 -9.76 0.64
C VAL A 54 5.11 -10.96 0.64
N ALA A 55 5.03 -11.70 1.75
CA ALA A 55 4.09 -12.81 1.88
C ALA A 55 2.62 -12.34 1.77
N ALA A 56 2.27 -11.23 2.43
CA ALA A 56 0.94 -10.63 2.32
C ALA A 56 0.62 -10.16 0.89
N LEU A 57 1.58 -9.50 0.23
CA LEU A 57 1.42 -9.07 -1.17
C LEU A 57 1.23 -10.25 -2.12
N ARG A 58 1.97 -11.35 -1.95
CA ARG A 58 1.79 -12.58 -2.74
C ARG A 58 0.42 -13.21 -2.52
N ALA A 59 -0.08 -13.23 -1.28
CA ALA A 59 -1.42 -13.72 -0.98
C ALA A 59 -2.53 -12.88 -1.64
N LEU A 60 -2.25 -11.59 -1.91
CA LEU A 60 -3.13 -10.69 -2.66
C LEU A 60 -2.95 -10.81 -4.19
N GLY A 61 -2.05 -11.68 -4.67
CA GLY A 61 -1.82 -11.92 -6.09
C GLY A 61 -0.69 -11.09 -6.73
N PHE A 62 0.08 -10.32 -5.96
CA PHE A 62 1.25 -9.60 -6.47
C PHE A 62 2.47 -10.54 -6.50
N ASP A 63 2.99 -10.83 -7.69
CA ASP A 63 4.12 -11.75 -7.87
C ASP A 63 5.47 -11.04 -8.03
N GLY A 64 5.46 -9.70 -8.07
CA GLY A 64 6.65 -8.86 -8.22
C GLY A 64 7.27 -8.92 -9.61
N LYS A 65 6.61 -9.58 -10.57
CA LYS A 65 6.99 -9.52 -11.98
C LYS A 65 6.35 -8.27 -12.57
N GLY A 66 7.15 -7.47 -13.25
CA GLY A 66 6.60 -6.35 -14.01
C GLY A 66 5.63 -6.87 -15.09
N PRO A 67 4.82 -5.99 -15.69
CA PRO A 67 4.21 -6.31 -16.98
C PRO A 67 5.28 -6.70 -18.01
#